data_AF-A0A2N8NE62-F1
#
_entry.id   AF-A0A2N8NE62-F1
#
_cell.length_a   1.000
_cell.length_b   1.000
_cell.length_c   1.000
_cell.angle_alpha   90.00
_cell.angle_beta   90.00
_cell.angle_gamma   90.00
#
_symmetry.space_group_name_H-M   'P 1'
#
loop_
_entity.id
_entity.type
_entity.pdbx_description
1 polymer ?
#
loop_
_entity_poly.entity_id
_entity_poly.type
_entity_poly.pdbx_seq_one_letter_code
_entity_poly.pdbx_strand_id
1 'polypeptide(L)'
;MLPEKDGLEQDWNDYKHIYVNPPYGADRERGTSIKNWLAKCARTHNESRAEVIALIPVAPNTKHWKQSVFGQAASICFLYDTRLRFLVDGMDSGKGAPMACCLVYWGNDTEGFFRHFIRFGAVVDIRLLKQKHIGNASLFTNDLFSERKTLEIINTPT
;
A
#
# COMPACT_ATOMS: atom_id res chain seq x y z
N MET A 1 18.84 -8.71 -9.97
CA MET A 1 18.25 -9.98 -9.49
C MET A 1 17.07 -9.61 -8.58
N LEU A 2 15.88 -10.22 -8.72
CA LEU A 2 14.82 -10.00 -7.72
C LEU A 2 15.25 -10.66 -6.40
N PRO A 3 14.78 -10.19 -5.23
CA PRO A 3 15.07 -10.88 -3.98
C PRO A 3 14.55 -12.32 -4.07
N GLU A 4 15.35 -13.28 -3.59
CA GLU A 4 14.99 -14.70 -3.53
C GLU A 4 13.74 -14.96 -2.67
N LYS A 5 13.41 -14.00 -1.77
CA LYS A 5 12.28 -14.07 -0.86
C LYS A 5 11.12 -13.23 -1.38
N ASP A 6 9.95 -13.85 -1.51
CA ASP A 6 8.72 -13.14 -1.86
C ASP A 6 8.24 -12.30 -0.67
N GLY A 7 8.32 -10.97 -0.83
CA GLY A 7 7.86 -10.03 0.17
C GLY A 7 6.36 -10.12 0.50
N LEU A 8 5.51 -10.66 -0.39
CA LEU A 8 4.10 -10.91 -0.10
C LEU A 8 3.88 -12.13 0.81
N GLU A 9 4.78 -13.10 0.79
CA GLU A 9 4.68 -14.33 1.61
C GLU A 9 5.26 -14.15 3.01
N GLN A 10 6.24 -13.27 3.20
CA GLN A 10 6.85 -13.03 4.51
C GLN A 10 5.84 -12.50 5.54
N ASP A 11 5.93 -12.91 6.80
CA ASP A 11 5.22 -12.20 7.87
C ASP A 11 5.90 -10.85 8.13
N TRP A 12 5.09 -9.80 8.28
CA TRP A 12 5.56 -8.45 8.55
C TRP A 12 5.24 -7.99 9.98
N ASN A 13 4.51 -8.79 10.76
CA ASN A 13 3.92 -8.35 12.04
C ASN A 13 4.97 -8.09 13.15
N ASP A 14 6.18 -8.63 13.03
CA ASP A 14 7.27 -8.37 13.98
C ASP A 14 8.00 -7.04 13.73
N TYR A 15 7.71 -6.34 12.62
CA TYR A 15 8.41 -5.11 12.24
C TYR A 15 7.60 -3.87 12.59
N LYS A 16 8.22 -2.93 13.33
CA LYS A 16 7.60 -1.65 13.70
C LYS A 16 7.53 -0.65 12.56
N HIS A 17 8.49 -0.68 11.64
CA HIS A 17 8.61 0.27 10.54
C HIS A 17 8.81 -0.51 9.23
N ILE A 18 7.97 -0.24 8.24
CA ILE A 18 7.94 -0.97 6.98
C ILE A 18 7.91 0.01 5.81
N TYR A 19 8.82 -0.17 4.87
CA TYR A 19 8.94 0.64 3.67
C TYR A 19 8.75 -0.24 2.43
N VAL A 20 7.80 0.12 1.57
CA VAL A 20 7.38 -0.72 0.44
C VAL A 20 7.51 0.06 -0.86
N ASN A 21 8.26 -0.48 -1.81
CA ASN A 21 8.26 -0.05 -3.21
C ASN A 21 7.80 -1.23 -4.08
N PRO A 22 6.49 -1.49 -4.16
CA PRO A 22 5.98 -2.70 -4.78
C PRO A 22 6.13 -2.65 -6.30
N PRO A 23 6.16 -3.80 -6.98
CA PRO A 23 5.96 -3.82 -8.43
C PRO A 23 4.60 -3.21 -8.78
N TYR A 24 4.59 -2.29 -9.74
CA TYR A 24 3.37 -1.58 -10.12
C TYR A 24 2.45 -2.37 -11.06
N GLY A 25 3.02 -3.30 -11.81
CA GLY A 25 2.29 -4.19 -12.72
C GLY A 25 1.67 -5.39 -12.02
N ALA A 26 1.00 -6.22 -12.81
CA ALA A 26 0.58 -7.55 -12.40
C ALA A 26 1.68 -8.57 -12.68
N ASP A 27 1.88 -9.48 -11.74
CA ASP A 27 2.62 -10.72 -11.93
C ASP A 27 1.62 -11.81 -12.30
N ARG A 28 1.64 -12.22 -13.57
CA ARG A 28 0.69 -13.21 -14.11
C ARG A 28 0.99 -14.63 -13.66
N GLU A 29 2.26 -14.95 -13.39
CA GLU A 29 2.67 -16.28 -12.97
C GLU A 29 2.19 -16.56 -11.55
N ARG A 30 2.37 -15.57 -10.65
CA ARG A 30 1.92 -15.66 -9.25
C ARG A 30 0.48 -15.21 -9.03
N GLY A 31 -0.17 -14.61 -10.03
CA GLY A 31 -1.51 -14.04 -9.90
C GLY A 31 -1.58 -12.87 -8.91
N THR A 32 -0.49 -12.14 -8.72
CA THR A 32 -0.41 -11.01 -7.78
C THR A 32 -0.35 -9.68 -8.52
N SER A 33 -0.71 -8.59 -7.84
CA SER A 33 -0.64 -7.23 -8.37
C SER A 33 -0.43 -6.23 -7.24
N ILE A 34 -0.29 -4.95 -7.58
CA ILE A 34 -0.22 -3.87 -6.60
C ILE A 34 -1.38 -3.88 -5.57
N LYS A 35 -2.55 -4.43 -5.95
CA LYS A 35 -3.68 -4.65 -5.03
C LYS A 35 -3.26 -5.50 -3.82
N ASN A 36 -2.53 -6.58 -4.04
CA ASN A 36 -2.10 -7.50 -2.99
C ASN A 36 -1.14 -6.80 -2.01
N TRP A 37 -0.21 -6.01 -2.54
CA TRP A 37 0.75 -5.24 -1.75
C TRP A 37 0.09 -4.18 -0.88
N LEU A 38 -0.80 -3.37 -1.47
CA LEU A 38 -1.53 -2.34 -0.74
C LEU A 38 -2.44 -2.91 0.34
N ALA A 39 -3.11 -4.01 0.02
CA ALA A 39 -3.94 -4.70 0.98
C ALA A 39 -3.08 -5.24 2.14
N LYS A 40 -1.90 -5.80 1.86
CA LYS A 40 -0.94 -6.22 2.89
C LYS A 40 -0.49 -5.05 3.77
N CYS A 41 -0.17 -3.89 3.19
CA CYS A 41 0.21 -2.70 3.96
C CYS A 41 -0.87 -2.30 4.98
N ALA A 42 -2.11 -2.17 4.52
CA ALA A 42 -3.25 -1.81 5.37
C ALA A 42 -3.48 -2.85 6.47
N ARG A 43 -3.43 -4.14 6.11
CA ARG A 43 -3.62 -5.25 7.05
C ARG A 43 -2.54 -5.28 8.12
N THR A 44 -1.27 -5.23 7.75
CA THR A 44 -0.16 -5.26 8.70
C THR A 44 -0.27 -4.11 9.70
N HIS A 45 -0.60 -2.89 9.26
CA HIS A 45 -0.86 -1.79 10.19
C HIS A 45 -2.03 -2.08 11.14
N ASN A 46 -3.13 -2.63 10.63
CA ASN A 46 -4.32 -2.93 11.45
C ASN A 46 -4.06 -4.04 12.48
N GLU A 47 -3.26 -5.05 12.13
CA GLU A 47 -2.96 -6.21 12.98
C GLU A 47 -1.84 -5.95 14.00
N SER A 48 -0.78 -5.26 13.60
CA SER A 48 0.45 -5.09 14.41
C SER A 48 0.71 -3.66 14.89
N ARG A 49 -0.05 -2.68 14.39
CA ARG A 49 0.20 -1.24 14.57
C ARG A 49 1.54 -0.76 14.00
N ALA A 50 2.16 -1.54 13.10
CA ALA A 50 3.34 -1.10 12.36
C ALA A 50 3.09 0.21 11.59
N GLU A 51 4.11 1.05 11.52
CA GLU A 51 4.14 2.27 10.72
C GLU A 51 4.61 1.91 9.30
N VAL A 52 3.70 1.95 8.33
CA VAL A 52 3.93 1.46 6.96
C VAL A 52 3.88 2.61 5.96
N ILE A 53 4.91 2.73 5.12
CA ILE A 53 4.96 3.68 4.00
C ILE A 53 5.12 2.89 2.70
N ALA A 54 4.27 3.18 1.71
CA ALA A 54 4.39 2.62 0.37
C ALA A 54 4.54 3.71 -0.70
N LEU A 55 5.48 3.52 -1.62
CA LEU A 55 5.65 4.34 -2.82
C LEU A 55 4.85 3.73 -3.98
N ILE A 56 3.77 4.37 -4.41
CA ILE A 56 2.82 3.80 -5.38
C ILE A 56 2.41 4.79 -6.48
N PRO A 57 1.88 4.32 -7.61
CA PRO A 57 1.26 5.18 -8.60
C PRO A 57 0.00 5.87 -8.07
N VAL A 58 -0.21 7.11 -8.51
CA VAL A 58 -1.45 7.86 -8.25
C VAL A 58 -2.57 7.30 -9.14
N ALA A 59 -3.45 6.49 -8.56
CA ALA A 59 -4.56 5.85 -9.26
C ALA A 59 -5.86 5.80 -8.40
N PRO A 60 -6.35 6.95 -7.89
CA PRO A 60 -7.38 7.02 -6.85
C PRO A 60 -8.74 6.41 -7.24
N ASN A 61 -9.04 6.29 -8.53
CA ASN A 61 -10.28 5.69 -9.02
C ASN A 61 -10.28 4.15 -9.02
N THR A 62 -9.13 3.51 -8.77
CA THR A 62 -8.98 2.04 -8.80
C THR A 62 -9.54 1.36 -7.55
N LYS A 63 -9.82 0.06 -7.66
CA LYS A 63 -10.31 -0.76 -6.55
C LYS A 63 -9.33 -0.80 -5.37
N HIS A 64 -8.02 -0.93 -5.62
CA HIS A 64 -7.03 -1.02 -4.56
C HIS A 64 -6.87 0.30 -3.78
N TRP A 65 -7.00 1.46 -4.42
CA TRP A 65 -7.06 2.74 -3.72
C TRP A 65 -8.32 2.84 -2.84
N LYS A 66 -9.48 2.52 -3.39
CA LYS A 66 -10.76 2.56 -2.68
C LYS A 66 -10.82 1.63 -1.47
N GLN A 67 -10.15 0.47 -1.53
CA GLN A 67 -10.19 -0.53 -0.46
C GLN A 67 -9.05 -0.39 0.55
N SER A 68 -7.84 -0.05 0.08
CA SER A 68 -6.63 -0.15 0.92
C SER A 68 -6.03 1.20 1.29
N VAL A 69 -6.41 2.29 0.61
CA VAL A 69 -5.92 3.64 0.90
C VAL A 69 -7.00 4.47 1.57
N PHE A 70 -8.12 4.71 0.89
CA PHE A 70 -9.18 5.57 1.41
C PHE A 70 -9.87 4.92 2.61
N GLY A 71 -9.84 5.64 3.74
CA GLY A 71 -10.41 5.19 5.00
C GLY A 71 -9.57 4.14 5.75
N GLN A 72 -8.40 3.77 5.22
CA GLN A 72 -7.42 2.88 5.87
C GLN A 72 -6.13 3.65 6.22
N ALA A 73 -5.55 4.34 5.25
CA ALA A 73 -4.34 5.14 5.41
C ALA A 73 -4.61 6.42 6.24
N ALA A 74 -3.55 6.98 6.81
CA ALA A 74 -3.59 8.20 7.59
C ALA A 74 -3.17 9.43 6.78
N SER A 75 -2.17 9.31 5.89
CA SER A 75 -1.68 10.43 5.11
C SER A 75 -1.16 10.01 3.73
N ILE A 76 -1.14 10.95 2.79
CA ILE A 76 -0.61 10.77 1.45
C ILE A 76 0.30 11.95 1.12
N CYS A 77 1.49 11.71 0.57
CA CYS A 77 2.35 12.73 -0.03
C CYS A 77 2.35 12.58 -1.55
N PHE A 78 1.68 13.48 -2.26
CA PHE A 78 1.70 13.52 -3.73
C PHE A 78 3.00 14.18 -4.19
N LEU A 79 3.91 13.39 -4.76
CA LEU A 79 5.23 13.85 -5.15
C LEU A 79 5.14 14.84 -6.32
N TYR A 80 5.99 15.87 -6.28
CA TYR A 80 6.06 16.87 -7.36
C TYR A 80 6.93 16.41 -8.53
N ASP A 81 7.77 15.39 -8.33
CA ASP A 81 8.57 14.80 -9.40
C ASP A 81 7.67 14.27 -10.52
N THR A 82 7.87 14.81 -11.73
CA THR A 82 7.09 14.42 -12.92
C THR A 82 7.46 13.04 -13.45
N ARG A 83 8.69 12.58 -13.16
CA ARG A 83 9.24 11.28 -13.59
C ARG A 83 10.18 10.73 -12.53
N LEU A 84 9.61 10.17 -11.47
CA LEU A 84 10.38 9.54 -10.39
C LEU A 84 11.34 8.49 -10.97
N ARG A 85 12.64 8.64 -10.73
CA ARG A 85 13.66 7.73 -11.25
C ARG A 85 14.00 6.66 -10.21
N PHE A 86 14.09 5.43 -10.68
CA PHE A 86 14.49 4.30 -9.85
C PHE A 86 15.93 3.93 -10.14
N LEU A 87 16.66 3.65 -9.06
CA LEU A 87 17.95 3.00 -9.14
C LEU A 87 17.73 1.49 -9.32
N VAL A 88 18.38 0.91 -10.32
CA VAL A 88 18.46 -0.54 -10.54
C VAL A 88 19.90 -0.93 -10.27
N ASP A 89 20.13 -1.80 -9.28
CA ASP A 89 21.46 -2.18 -8.81
C ASP A 89 22.36 -0.96 -8.51
N GLY A 90 21.77 0.09 -7.93
CA GLY A 90 22.45 1.34 -7.58
C GLY A 90 22.63 2.34 -8.73
N MET A 91 22.21 2.01 -9.95
CA MET A 91 22.39 2.85 -11.14
C MET A 91 21.08 3.47 -11.63
N ASP A 92 21.10 4.75 -12.00
CA ASP A 92 19.97 5.40 -12.68
C ASP A 92 19.83 4.82 -14.09
N SER A 93 18.70 4.15 -14.34
CA SER A 93 18.38 3.59 -15.66
C SER A 93 18.02 4.66 -16.71
N GLY A 94 17.99 5.94 -16.31
CA GLY A 94 17.70 7.10 -17.16
C GLY A 94 16.22 7.26 -17.51
N LYS A 95 15.38 6.26 -17.16
CA LYS A 95 13.94 6.27 -17.38
C LYS A 95 13.22 6.41 -16.05
N GLY A 96 12.49 7.51 -15.88
CA GLY A 96 11.58 7.67 -14.75
C GLY A 96 10.23 6.99 -14.99
N ALA A 97 9.48 6.79 -13.92
CA ALA A 97 8.10 6.33 -13.94
C ALA A 97 7.27 7.13 -14.98
N PRO A 98 6.53 6.47 -15.89
CA PRO A 98 5.69 7.16 -16.86
C PRO A 98 4.42 7.78 -16.24
N MET A 99 4.22 7.64 -14.94
CA MET A 99 3.05 8.09 -14.20
C MET A 99 3.45 8.78 -12.90
N ALA A 100 2.56 9.64 -12.39
CA ALA A 100 2.72 10.27 -11.08
C ALA A 100 2.74 9.21 -9.97
N CYS A 101 3.57 9.46 -8.96
CA CYS A 101 3.70 8.60 -7.78
C CYS A 101 3.40 9.40 -6.50
N CYS A 102 3.00 8.69 -5.45
CA CYS A 102 2.84 9.24 -4.12
C CYS A 102 3.40 8.28 -3.07
N LEU A 103 3.68 8.83 -1.89
CA LEU A 103 3.87 8.03 -0.68
C LEU A 103 2.54 7.94 0.04
N VAL A 104 2.11 6.73 0.40
CA VAL A 104 0.94 6.48 1.24
C VAL A 104 1.40 5.93 2.57
N TYR A 105 0.80 6.45 3.65
CA TYR A 105 1.19 6.13 5.02
C TYR A 105 0.02 5.53 5.81
N TRP A 106 0.23 4.33 6.35
CA TRP A 106 -0.62 3.69 7.35
C TRP A 106 0.10 3.73 8.68
N GLY A 107 -0.38 4.58 9.58
CA GLY A 107 0.38 4.93 10.75
C GLY A 107 -0.28 5.94 11.66
N ASN A 108 0.36 6.22 12.79
CA ASN A 108 -0.13 7.16 13.80
C ASN A 108 0.67 8.46 13.83
N ASP A 109 1.96 8.45 13.48
CA ASP A 109 2.82 9.65 13.48
C ASP A 109 2.64 10.47 12.18
N THR A 110 1.47 11.05 11.98
CA THR A 110 1.17 11.86 10.78
C THR A 110 1.95 13.17 10.76
N GLU A 111 2.30 13.71 11.93
CA GLU A 111 3.11 14.92 12.06
C GLU A 111 4.57 14.65 11.64
N GLY A 112 5.12 13.51 12.07
CA GLY A 112 6.39 13.02 11.55
C GLY A 112 6.35 12.81 10.05
N PHE A 113 5.33 12.13 9.52
CA PHE A 113 5.18 11.97 8.09
C PHE A 113 5.14 13.32 7.35
N PHE A 114 4.34 14.28 7.82
CA PHE A 114 4.27 15.62 7.26
C PHE A 114 5.63 16.31 7.26
N ARG A 115 6.27 16.41 8.43
CA ARG A 115 7.54 17.11 8.61
C ARG A 115 8.64 16.57 7.67
N HIS A 116 8.70 15.27 7.46
CA HIS A 116 9.72 14.67 6.60
C HIS A 116 9.39 14.77 5.11
N PHE A 117 8.12 14.59 4.72
CA PHE A 117 7.76 14.43 3.32
C PHE A 117 7.21 15.67 2.62
N ILE A 118 6.82 16.72 3.36
CA ILE A 118 6.32 17.97 2.78
C ILE A 118 7.29 18.62 1.80
N ARG A 119 8.59 18.41 1.97
CA ARG A 119 9.63 18.91 1.06
C ARG A 119 9.63 18.25 -0.33
N PHE A 120 8.98 17.09 -0.49
CA PHE A 120 8.94 16.33 -1.75
C PHE A 120 7.61 16.49 -2.49
N GLY A 121 6.59 17.02 -1.84
CA GLY A 121 5.28 17.23 -2.46
C GLY A 121 4.17 17.55 -1.46
N ALA A 122 2.94 17.58 -1.96
CA ALA A 122 1.78 17.95 -1.15
C ALA A 122 1.40 16.81 -0.20
N VAL A 123 1.53 17.04 1.10
CA VAL A 123 1.08 16.11 2.14
C VAL A 123 -0.37 16.42 2.51
N VAL A 124 -1.21 15.40 2.48
CA VAL A 124 -2.63 15.46 2.82
C VAL A 124 -2.92 14.47 3.95
N ASP A 125 -3.45 14.99 5.06
CA ASP A 125 -4.03 14.16 6.11
C ASP A 125 -5.43 13.70 5.66
N ILE A 126 -5.64 12.39 5.64
CA ILE A 126 -6.90 11.76 5.23
C ILE A 126 -7.56 10.98 6.36
N ARG A 127 -7.15 11.15 7.61
CA ARG A 127 -7.71 10.43 8.77
C ARG A 127 -9.20 10.69 8.95
N LEU A 128 -9.71 11.84 8.49
CA LEU A 128 -11.15 12.14 8.50
C LEU A 128 -11.99 11.14 7.66
N LEU A 129 -11.36 10.39 6.75
CA LEU A 129 -12.00 9.34 5.96
C LEU A 129 -12.15 8.00 6.71
N LYS A 130 -11.44 7.82 7.84
CA LYS A 130 -11.53 6.58 8.62
C LYS A 130 -12.96 6.38 9.12
N GLN A 131 -13.48 5.17 8.99
CA GLN A 131 -14.85 4.79 9.38
C GLN A 131 -15.96 5.61 8.71
N LYS A 132 -15.68 6.27 7.59
CA LYS A 132 -16.68 6.99 6.81
C LYS A 132 -17.17 6.13 5.64
N HIS A 133 -18.44 6.32 5.30
CA HIS A 133 -18.96 5.88 4.03
C HIS A 133 -18.44 6.80 2.91
N ILE A 134 -17.74 6.25 1.93
CA ILE A 134 -17.11 7.02 0.84
C ILE A 134 -17.75 6.63 -0.49
N GLY A 135 -18.41 7.58 -1.15
CA GLY A 135 -19.10 7.36 -2.43
C GLY A 135 -20.34 6.47 -2.32
N ASN A 136 -20.97 6.16 -3.46
CA ASN A 136 -22.25 5.42 -3.50
C ASN A 136 -22.11 3.89 -3.45
N ALA A 137 -20.89 3.37 -3.57
CA ALA A 137 -20.59 1.96 -3.46
C ALA A 137 -19.61 1.78 -2.30
N SER A 138 -20.12 1.37 -1.14
CA SER A 138 -19.26 0.95 -0.04
C SER A 138 -18.52 -0.33 -0.44
N LEU A 139 -17.35 -0.17 -1.05
CA LEU A 139 -16.35 -1.25 -1.14
C LEU A 139 -15.58 -1.41 0.18
N PHE A 140 -16.02 -0.69 1.22
CA PHE A 140 -15.61 -0.86 2.60
C PHE A 140 -16.08 -2.22 3.08
N THR A 141 -15.34 -3.24 2.70
CA THR A 141 -15.42 -4.52 3.38
C THR A 141 -14.46 -4.39 4.56
N ASN A 142 -14.98 -4.43 5.79
CA ASN A 142 -14.15 -4.83 6.95
C ASN A 142 -13.46 -6.19 6.69
N ASP A 143 -13.95 -6.89 5.66
CA ASP A 143 -13.53 -8.16 5.14
C ASP A 143 -12.75 -7.99 3.82
N LEU A 144 -11.70 -7.15 3.78
CA LEU A 144 -10.82 -7.04 2.60
C LEU A 144 -10.17 -8.39 2.21
N PHE A 145 -10.33 -9.42 3.06
CA PHE A 145 -9.59 -10.67 3.04
C PHE A 145 -10.45 -11.93 3.35
N SER A 146 -11.79 -11.87 3.28
CA SER A 146 -12.67 -13.01 3.60
C SER A 146 -12.42 -14.26 2.77
N GLU A 147 -11.76 -14.11 1.61
CA GLU A 147 -11.41 -15.20 0.71
C GLU A 147 -10.47 -16.25 1.33
N ARG A 148 -9.92 -16.03 2.55
CA ARG A 148 -9.19 -17.07 3.29
C ARG A 148 -10.02 -17.97 4.20
N LYS A 149 -11.27 -17.64 4.54
CA LYS A 149 -12.10 -18.51 5.40
C LYS A 149 -12.78 -19.66 4.65
N THR A 150 -12.85 -19.60 3.32
CA THR A 150 -13.55 -20.62 2.53
C THR A 150 -12.74 -21.91 2.34
N LEU A 151 -11.42 -21.91 2.54
CA LEU A 151 -10.57 -23.11 2.36
C LEU A 151 -10.38 -23.93 3.64
N GLU A 152 -10.60 -23.37 4.83
CA GLU A 152 -10.47 -24.09 6.11
C GLU A 152 -11.75 -24.85 6.50
N ILE A 153 -12.93 -24.47 5.98
CA ILE A 153 -14.21 -25.11 6.32
C ILE A 153 -14.44 -26.41 5.53
N ILE A 154 -13.75 -26.62 4.41
CA ILE A 154 -13.95 -27.77 3.52
C ILE A 154 -13.12 -29.00 3.95
N ASN A 155 -12.18 -28.84 4.91
CA ASN A 155 -11.21 -29.89 5.27
C ASN A 155 -11.28 -30.39 6.72
N THR A 156 -12.34 -30.09 7.47
CA THR A 156 -12.60 -30.81 8.74
C THR A 156 -13.44 -32.06 8.47
N PRO A 157 -12.90 -33.27 8.64
CA PRO A 157 -13.70 -34.50 8.60
C PRO A 157 -14.58 -34.55 9.86
N THR A 158 -15.88 -34.72 9.65
CA THR A 158 -16.84 -35.16 10.68
C THR A 158 -16.55 -36.57 11.16
#